data_AF-A0A926A7K0-F1
#
_entry.id   AF-A0A926A7K0-F1
#
_cell.length_a   1.000
_cell.length_b   1.000
_cell.length_c   1.000
_cell.angle_alpha   90.00
_cell.angle_beta   90.00
_cell.angle_gamma   90.00
#
_symmetry.space_group_name_H-M   'P 1'
#
loop_
_entity.id
_entity.type
_entity.pdbx_description
1 polymer ?
#
loop_
_entity_poly.entity_id
_entity_poly.type
_entity_poly.pdbx_seq_one_letter_code
_entity_poly.pdbx_strand_id
1 'polypeptide(L)'
;DLRLGLVHAPEPSVLDRFAGDGYDLLLAGHTHGGQVCVPGYGALVTNSGLHRSMARGLHRWSGPTWLHVSAGLGTSPYAPVRLACPPEATLLTLVPR
;
A
#
# COMPACT_ATOMS: atom_id res chain seq x y z
N ASP A 1 -4.16 23.35 2.33
CA ASP A 1 -4.03 22.56 1.09
C ASP A 1 -3.75 21.11 1.41
N LEU A 2 -4.22 20.20 0.56
CA LEU A 2 -3.96 18.76 0.66
C LEU A 2 -2.79 18.40 -0.25
N ARG A 3 -1.78 17.69 0.29
CA ARG A 3 -0.62 17.20 -0.47
C ARG A 3 -0.67 15.69 -0.63
N LEU A 4 -0.74 15.23 -1.88
CA LEU A 4 -0.81 13.82 -2.25
C LEU A 4 0.50 13.34 -2.91
N GLY A 5 1.07 12.25 -2.39
CA GLY A 5 2.24 11.59 -2.97
C GLY A 5 1.82 10.31 -3.69
N LEU A 6 2.39 10.04 -4.86
CA LEU A 6 2.16 8.79 -5.60
C LEU A 6 3.49 8.07 -5.81
N VAL A 7 3.56 6.82 -5.37
CA VAL A 7 4.75 5.96 -5.54
C VAL A 7 4.31 4.60 -6.07
N HIS A 8 5.14 3.96 -6.90
CA HIS A 8 4.84 2.59 -7.31
C HIS A 8 5.10 1.61 -6.16
N ALA A 9 6.37 1.52 -5.74
CA ALA A 9 6.81 0.67 -4.63
C ALA A 9 6.91 1.49 -3.33
N PRO A 10 6.26 1.07 -2.23
CA PRO A 10 6.26 1.79 -0.97
C PRO A 10 7.52 1.51 -0.14
N GLU A 11 8.69 1.89 -0.65
CA GLU A 11 9.93 1.72 0.09
C GLU A 11 10.02 2.72 1.26
N PRO A 12 10.33 2.27 2.50
CA PRO A 12 10.32 3.14 3.68
C PRO A 12 11.14 4.43 3.51
N SER A 13 12.32 4.33 2.92
CA SER A 13 13.19 5.49 2.67
C SER A 13 12.58 6.53 1.73
N VAL A 14 11.72 6.12 0.81
CA VAL A 14 10.97 7.03 -0.08
C VAL A 14 9.80 7.64 0.68
N LEU A 15 9.03 6.82 1.40
CA LEU A 15 7.89 7.26 2.19
C LEU A 15 8.28 8.26 3.28
N ASP A 16 9.42 8.05 3.93
CA ASP A 16 9.97 8.93 4.96
C ASP A 16 10.32 10.32 4.40
N ARG A 17 10.82 10.38 3.16
CA ARG A 17 11.10 11.66 2.49
C ARG A 17 9.81 12.41 2.20
N PHE A 18 8.80 11.74 1.64
CA PHE A 18 7.48 12.34 1.44
C PHE A 18 6.85 12.82 2.75
N ALA A 19 6.95 12.03 3.83
CA ALA A 19 6.46 12.45 5.13
C ALA A 19 7.23 13.67 5.69
N GLY A 20 8.56 13.68 5.53
CA GLY A 20 9.42 14.82 5.91
C GLY A 20 9.11 16.10 5.14
N ASP A 21 8.69 15.98 3.88
CA ASP A 21 8.25 17.10 3.04
C ASP A 21 6.80 17.57 3.36
N GLY A 22 6.14 16.92 4.32
CA GLY A 22 4.82 17.31 4.82
C GLY A 22 3.66 16.87 3.94
N TYR A 23 3.77 15.72 3.26
CA TYR A 23 2.64 15.14 2.52
C TYR A 23 1.60 14.53 3.45
N ASP A 24 0.32 14.73 3.15
CA ASP A 24 -0.79 14.28 3.98
C ASP A 24 -1.18 12.83 3.72
N LEU A 25 -1.15 12.41 2.45
CA LEU A 25 -1.54 11.06 2.01
C LEU A 25 -0.64 10.58 0.87
N LEU A 26 -0.08 9.39 1.06
CA LEU A 26 0.71 8.66 0.08
C LEU A 26 -0.10 7.52 -0.50
N LEU A 27 -0.12 7.41 -1.83
CA LEU A 27 -0.77 6.34 -2.57
C LEU A 27 0.30 5.43 -3.16
N ALA A 28 0.19 4.14 -2.90
CA ALA A 28 1.14 3.13 -3.35
C ALA A 28 0.46 1.88 -3.89
N GLY A 29 1.23 1.07 -4.62
CA GLY A 29 0.82 -0.25 -5.10
C GLY A 29 1.96 -1.24 -4.92
N HIS A 30 2.33 -1.92 -6.01
CA HIS A 30 3.45 -2.87 -6.13
C HIS A 30 3.29 -4.19 -5.38
N THR A 31 2.75 -4.18 -4.16
CA THR A 31 2.66 -5.37 -3.29
C THR A 31 1.69 -6.43 -3.80
N HIS A 32 0.73 -6.06 -4.67
CA HIS A 32 -0.42 -6.87 -5.08
C HIS A 32 -1.27 -7.41 -3.91
N GLY A 33 -1.16 -6.80 -2.70
CA GLY A 33 -1.75 -7.32 -1.46
C GLY A 33 -1.03 -8.56 -0.91
N GLY A 34 0.18 -8.82 -1.39
CA GLY A 34 0.95 -10.04 -1.19
C GLY A 34 0.63 -11.16 -2.17
N GLN A 35 -0.52 -11.06 -2.85
CA GLN A 35 -1.04 -11.95 -3.90
C GLN A 35 -1.33 -13.39 -3.46
N VAL A 36 -0.44 -14.01 -2.67
CA VAL A 36 -0.61 -15.30 -2.00
C VAL A 36 -0.64 -15.07 -0.49
N CYS A 37 -1.82 -15.25 0.07
CA CYS A 37 -2.09 -15.07 1.49
C CYS A 37 -2.50 -16.40 2.13
N VAL A 38 -2.19 -16.54 3.42
CA VAL A 38 -2.72 -17.60 4.27
C VAL A 38 -3.97 -17.06 4.97
N PRO A 39 -5.14 -17.74 4.87
CA PRO A 39 -6.34 -17.33 5.60
C PRO A 39 -6.07 -17.16 7.09
N GLY A 40 -6.45 -16.00 7.65
CA GLY A 40 -6.21 -15.67 9.06
C GLY A 40 -4.80 -15.15 9.40
N TYR A 41 -3.83 -15.23 8.49
CA TYR A 41 -2.46 -14.72 8.69
C TYR A 41 -2.12 -13.54 7.77
N GLY A 42 -2.51 -13.60 6.49
CA GLY A 42 -2.25 -12.57 5.50
C GLY A 42 -1.10 -12.90 4.56
N ALA A 43 -0.47 -11.86 4.00
CA ALA A 43 0.53 -11.94 2.95
C ALA A 43 1.79 -12.73 3.39
N LEU A 44 2.23 -13.68 2.56
CA LEU A 44 3.49 -14.39 2.81
C LEU A 44 4.71 -13.54 2.43
N VAL A 45 4.62 -12.86 1.30
CA VAL A 45 5.65 -11.98 0.72
C VAL A 45 4.97 -10.77 0.10
N THR A 46 5.68 -9.65 0.00
CA THR A 46 5.17 -8.42 -0.64
C THR A 46 6.18 -7.80 -1.61
N ASN A 47 7.42 -8.29 -1.64
CA ASN A 47 8.54 -7.75 -2.42
C ASN A 47 8.76 -6.24 -2.22
N SER A 48 8.52 -5.75 -1.00
CA SER A 48 8.68 -4.34 -0.63
C SER A 48 9.37 -4.23 0.72
N GLY A 49 10.01 -3.10 1.02
CA GLY A 49 10.53 -2.80 2.36
C GLY A 49 9.47 -2.64 3.47
N LEU A 50 8.18 -2.61 3.14
CA LEU A 50 7.10 -2.56 4.13
C LEU A 50 6.97 -3.83 4.97
N HIS A 51 6.53 -3.66 6.22
CA HIS A 51 5.98 -4.77 6.99
C HIS A 51 4.78 -5.39 6.28
N ARG A 52 4.69 -6.73 6.24
CA ARG A 52 3.68 -7.47 5.46
C ARG A 52 2.23 -7.16 5.86
N SER A 53 1.98 -6.71 7.09
CA SER A 53 0.65 -6.26 7.50
C SER A 53 0.18 -5.01 6.74
N MET A 54 1.10 -4.27 6.12
CA MET A 54 0.82 -3.09 5.29
C MET A 54 0.78 -3.42 3.79
N ALA A 55 0.67 -4.70 3.43
CA ALA A 55 0.59 -5.13 2.02
C ALA A 55 -0.58 -4.50 1.26
N ARG A 56 -1.65 -4.09 1.94
CA ARG A 56 -2.80 -3.40 1.34
C ARG A 56 -3.56 -2.58 2.38
N GLY A 57 -4.41 -1.66 1.92
CA GLY A 57 -5.27 -0.83 2.77
C GLY A 57 -4.63 0.47 3.23
N LEU A 58 -5.30 1.14 4.17
CA LEU A 58 -4.93 2.44 4.72
C LEU A 58 -4.21 2.29 6.06
N HIS A 59 -3.05 2.94 6.18
CA HIS A 59 -2.14 2.84 7.32
C HIS A 59 -1.64 4.21 7.74
N ARG A 60 -1.32 4.35 9.03
CA ARG A 60 -0.56 5.50 9.50
C ARG A 60 0.92 5.25 9.19
N TRP A 61 1.57 6.16 8.46
CA TRP A 61 3.00 6.03 8.14
C TRP A 61 3.87 6.74 9.18
N SER A 62 3.82 8.08 9.20
CA SER A 62 4.63 8.91 10.11
C SER A 62 3.92 10.23 10.40
N GLY A 63 3.85 10.60 11.68
CA GLY A 63 3.18 11.85 12.12
C GLY A 63 1.74 11.96 11.56
N PRO A 64 1.37 13.05 10.87
CA PRO A 64 0.05 13.21 10.27
C PRO A 64 -0.13 12.47 8.94
N THR A 65 0.94 11.91 8.35
CA THR A 65 0.94 11.31 7.01
C THR A 65 0.26 9.94 7.01
N TRP A 66 -0.66 9.74 6.07
CA TRP A 66 -1.29 8.47 5.76
C TRP A 66 -0.61 7.77 4.58
N LEU A 67 -0.65 6.44 4.57
CA LEU A 67 -0.25 5.60 3.44
C LEU A 67 -1.41 4.69 3.06
N HIS A 68 -1.86 4.76 1.81
CA HIS A 68 -2.75 3.77 1.24
C HIS A 68 -1.99 2.90 0.23
N VAL A 69 -1.96 1.59 0.46
CA VAL A 69 -1.39 0.61 -0.47
C VAL A 69 -2.53 -0.16 -1.13
N SER A 70 -2.65 -0.10 -2.46
CA SER A 70 -3.66 -0.91 -3.16
C SER A 70 -3.14 -2.31 -3.47
N ALA A 71 -4.00 -3.32 -3.30
CA ALA A 71 -3.72 -4.67 -3.80
C ALA A 71 -3.85 -4.78 -5.33
N GLY A 72 -4.48 -3.80 -5.98
CA GLY A 72 -4.66 -3.74 -7.43
C GLY A 72 -5.51 -4.86 -8.02
N LEU A 73 -5.78 -4.77 -9.32
CA LEU A 73 -6.59 -5.74 -10.04
C LEU A 73 -5.78 -6.89 -10.66
N GLY A 74 -4.58 -6.57 -11.15
CA GLY A 74 -3.72 -7.51 -11.89
C GLY A 74 -2.84 -8.37 -10.99
N THR A 75 -2.10 -9.29 -11.59
CA THR A 75 -1.13 -10.16 -10.92
C THR A 75 0.30 -9.79 -11.29
N SER A 76 1.27 -10.30 -10.53
CA SER A 76 2.66 -10.34 -10.99
C SER A 76 2.75 -11.13 -12.31
N PRO A 77 3.53 -10.67 -13.31
CA PRO A 77 3.75 -11.41 -14.55
C PRO A 77 4.34 -12.81 -14.31
N TYR A 78 5.11 -12.98 -13.23
CA TYR A 78 5.80 -14.23 -12.90
C TYR A 78 4.99 -15.15 -11.98
N ALA A 79 3.88 -14.66 -11.43
CA ALA A 79 3.00 -15.43 -10.57
C ALA A 79 1.54 -15.04 -10.87
N PRO A 80 0.92 -15.58 -11.93
CA PRO A 80 -0.41 -15.16 -12.39
C PRO A 80 -1.56 -15.79 -11.57
N VAL A 81 -1.39 -15.90 -10.25
CA VAL A 81 -2.34 -16.52 -9.33
C VAL A 81 -2.60 -15.61 -8.14
N ARG A 82 -3.83 -15.58 -7.66
CA ARG A 82 -4.22 -14.93 -6.40
C ARG A 82 -4.83 -15.97 -5.47
N LEU A 83 -4.34 -16.06 -4.24
CA LEU A 83 -4.86 -16.96 -3.20
C LEU A 83 -5.16 -16.17 -1.95
N ALA A 84 -6.42 -16.22 -1.48
CA ALA A 84 -6.91 -15.45 -0.33
C ALA A 84 -6.56 -13.93 -0.40
N CYS A 85 -6.40 -13.39 -1.61
CA CYS A 85 -6.12 -11.98 -1.89
C CYS A 85 -6.86 -11.54 -3.16
N PRO A 86 -8.18 -11.27 -3.08
CA PRO A 86 -8.96 -10.89 -4.26
C PRO A 86 -8.46 -9.59 -4.91
N PRO A 87 -8.71 -9.39 -6.21
CA PRO A 87 -8.51 -8.10 -6.88
C PRO A 87 -9.19 -6.96 -6.12
N GLU A 88 -8.56 -5.79 -6.13
CA GLU A 88 -9.03 -4.62 -5.38
C GLU A 88 -9.07 -3.36 -6.23
N ALA A 89 -10.16 -2.60 -6.08
CA ALA A 89 -10.24 -1.18 -6.41
C ALA A 89 -10.68 -0.43 -5.14
N THR A 90 -9.94 0.61 -4.76
CA THR A 90 -10.20 1.35 -3.53
C THR A 90 -10.90 2.67 -3.84
N LEU A 91 -12.01 2.93 -3.16
CA LEU A 91 -12.60 4.26 -3.04
C LEU A 91 -12.10 4.93 -1.76
N LEU A 92 -11.36 6.03 -1.88
CA LEU A 92 -10.94 6.85 -0.75
C LEU A 92 -11.81 8.09 -0.67
N THR A 93 -12.41 8.33 0.50
CA THR A 93 -13.15 9.56 0.80
C THR A 93 -12.28 10.46 1.66
N LEU A 94 -12.01 11.66 1.16
CA LEU A 94 -11.23 12.67 1.86
C LEU A 94 -12.19 13.65 2.54
N VAL A 95 -12.05 13.82 3.84
CA VAL A 95 -12.86 14.74 4.65
C VAL A 95 -12.00 15.88 5.19
N PRO A 96 -12.56 17.09 5.37
CA PRO A 96 -11.88 18.17 6.06
C PRO A 96 -11.45 17.76 7.47
N ARG A 97 -10.36 18.37 7.96
CA ARG A 97 -9.94 18.26 9.37
C ARG A 97 -10.68 19.27 10.23
#